data_AF-A0A259RS00-F1
#
_entry.id   AF-A0A259RS00-F1
#
_cell.length_a   1.000
_cell.length_b   1.000
_cell.length_c   1.000
_cell.angle_alpha   90.00
_cell.angle_beta   90.00
_cell.angle_gamma   90.00
#
_symmetry.space_group_name_H-M   'P 1'
#
loop_
_entity.id
_entity.type
_entity.pdbx_description
1 polymer ?
#
loop_
_entity_poly.entity_id
_entity_poly.type
_entity_poly.pdbx_seq_one_letter_code
_entity_poly.pdbx_strand_id
1 'polypeptide(L)'
;MQRHRNCWVKVFVRLALASTVLIVPVAVPAANTEPTQAGQQIARPQVDWPVFPTALQKKINKALAGQAQQNGQSTPDYQTRWLNADGLPIFTNRLILSDSPYLLEHAHNPINWYAYGPEALAAAKAQNKPLFISIGYASCHWCHVMARESFESPAVARELNRNFIAVKVDRQQQPALDHRYQIAVALVNQGQSGWPASVFALPDGRPFFTQLYQPEPSFLATLNNVHHVWQTKRPEVTNDALKLTALMRQVLDQQAKAAKLDDSVLAKTVNTLTAQFDPFQGGFGDGAKFPQATRLLFLLDWLARDQAHLSHPNAAGSVSTAQAKALQSELVLTLNHMARGGLFDQIGGG
;
A
#
# COMPACT_ATOMS: atom_id res chain seq x y z
N MET A 1 4.57 -31.18 20.74
CA MET A 1 4.74 -31.03 19.27
C MET A 1 5.18 -29.59 18.93
N GLN A 2 6.41 -29.21 19.27
CA GLN A 2 6.83 -27.80 19.34
C GLN A 2 8.26 -27.60 18.81
N ARG A 3 8.59 -28.15 17.63
CA ARG A 3 9.97 -28.12 17.08
C ARG A 3 10.16 -27.74 15.60
N HIS A 4 9.15 -27.21 14.89
CA HIS A 4 9.30 -26.89 13.45
C HIS A 4 9.07 -25.42 13.02
N ARG A 5 9.04 -24.44 13.94
CA ARG A 5 8.76 -23.04 13.57
C ARG A 5 9.98 -22.15 13.20
N ASN A 6 11.22 -22.63 13.31
CA ASN A 6 12.41 -21.74 13.28
C ASN A 6 13.31 -21.82 12.02
N CYS A 7 12.82 -22.24 10.86
CA CYS A 7 13.66 -22.30 9.64
C CYS A 7 13.67 -21.03 8.77
N TRP A 8 12.72 -20.09 8.94
CA TRP A 8 12.57 -18.92 8.06
C TRP A 8 13.51 -17.75 8.40
N VAL A 9 14.03 -17.69 9.63
CA VAL A 9 14.80 -16.56 10.14
C VAL A 9 16.26 -16.55 9.62
N LYS A 10 16.83 -17.71 9.27
CA LYS A 10 18.30 -17.82 9.11
C LYS A 10 18.88 -17.28 7.80
N VAL A 11 18.08 -17.07 6.75
CA VAL A 11 18.60 -16.60 5.45
C VAL A 11 18.58 -15.06 5.33
N PHE A 12 17.71 -14.36 6.05
CA PHE A 12 17.64 -12.89 6.00
C PHE A 12 18.05 -12.17 7.31
N VAL A 13 18.11 -12.86 8.46
CA VAL A 13 18.50 -12.22 9.75
C VAL A 13 20.01 -12.15 9.97
N ARG A 14 20.85 -12.79 9.14
CA ARG A 14 22.32 -12.76 9.31
C ARG A 14 23.03 -11.49 8.83
N LEU A 15 22.32 -10.45 8.37
CA LEU A 15 22.93 -9.21 7.86
C LEU A 15 22.53 -7.93 8.63
N ALA A 16 21.73 -8.04 9.71
CA ALA A 16 21.24 -6.87 10.46
C ALA A 16 22.00 -6.60 11.79
N LEU A 17 23.09 -7.31 12.10
CA LEU A 17 23.83 -7.17 13.35
C LEU A 17 25.30 -6.82 13.11
N ALA A 18 25.54 -5.58 12.69
CA ALA A 18 26.80 -4.86 12.91
C ALA A 18 26.62 -3.38 12.55
N SER A 19 25.89 -2.61 13.36
CA SER A 19 25.98 -1.15 13.36
C SER A 19 25.51 -0.63 14.71
N THR A 20 26.48 -0.19 15.51
CA THR A 20 26.29 0.54 16.75
C THR A 20 25.48 1.80 16.45
N VAL A 21 24.26 1.89 16.99
CA VAL A 21 23.37 3.05 16.80
C VAL A 21 23.91 4.21 17.64
N LEU A 22 24.58 5.16 16.99
CA LEU A 22 24.76 6.51 17.50
C LEU A 22 23.46 7.28 17.23
N ILE A 23 22.74 7.63 18.29
CA ILE A 23 21.56 8.48 18.22
C ILE A 23 22.05 9.91 17.94
N VAL A 24 21.84 10.38 16.71
CA VAL A 24 21.95 11.80 16.36
C VAL A 24 20.52 12.33 16.18
N PRO A 25 20.12 13.44 16.83
CA PRO A 25 18.78 13.99 16.67
C PRO A 25 18.59 14.47 15.22
N VAL A 26 17.59 13.93 14.53
CA VAL A 26 17.15 14.40 13.22
C VAL A 26 16.35 15.69 13.44
N ALA A 27 16.94 16.83 13.07
CA ALA A 27 16.22 18.07 12.95
C ALA A 27 15.20 17.94 11.80
N VAL A 28 13.93 18.26 12.08
CA VAL A 28 12.89 18.41 11.07
C VAL A 28 13.25 19.64 10.23
N PRO A 29 13.59 19.51 8.93
CA PRO A 29 13.77 20.69 8.10
C PRO A 29 12.40 21.32 7.89
N ALA A 30 12.33 22.65 8.06
CA ALA A 30 11.18 23.45 7.71
C ALA A 30 10.77 23.16 6.26
N ALA A 31 9.46 23.19 6.01
CA ALA A 31 8.89 23.00 4.68
C ALA A 31 9.60 23.89 3.65
N ASN A 32 10.47 23.28 2.84
CA ASN A 32 10.99 23.93 1.66
C ASN A 32 9.82 24.06 0.69
N THR A 33 9.25 25.26 0.62
CA THR A 33 8.47 25.68 -0.53
C THR A 33 9.40 25.68 -1.72
N GLU A 34 9.41 24.60 -2.50
CA GLU A 34 10.02 24.61 -3.82
C GLU A 34 9.30 25.69 -4.65
N PRO A 35 10.04 26.62 -5.28
CA PRO A 35 9.43 27.59 -6.17
C PRO A 35 8.85 26.82 -7.36
N THR A 36 7.62 27.16 -7.74
CA THR A 36 6.99 26.75 -8.99
C THR A 36 7.92 27.14 -10.14
N GLN A 37 8.72 26.19 -10.62
CA GLN A 37 9.60 26.40 -11.78
C GLN A 37 8.78 26.31 -13.06
N ALA A 38 8.01 27.35 -13.34
CA ALA A 38 7.50 27.58 -14.69
C ALA A 38 8.70 27.91 -15.60
N GLY A 39 9.05 26.98 -16.51
CA GLY A 39 9.94 27.26 -17.64
C GLY A 39 11.36 26.70 -17.61
N GLN A 40 11.74 25.80 -16.71
CA GLN A 40 13.01 25.07 -16.88
C GLN A 40 12.86 23.94 -17.91
N GLN A 41 13.76 23.93 -18.89
CA GLN A 41 13.82 22.93 -19.96
C GLN A 41 14.30 21.59 -19.36
N ILE A 42 13.37 20.72 -18.94
CA ILE A 42 13.73 19.43 -18.36
C ILE A 42 14.14 18.49 -19.49
N ALA A 43 15.46 18.26 -19.65
CA ALA A 43 15.96 17.25 -20.56
C ALA A 43 15.43 15.86 -20.17
N ARG A 44 15.01 15.06 -21.15
CA ARG A 44 14.47 13.71 -20.89
C ARG A 44 15.52 12.85 -20.16
N PRO A 45 15.26 12.42 -18.92
CA PRO A 45 16.23 11.61 -18.19
C PRO A 45 16.37 10.23 -18.81
N GLN A 46 17.56 9.65 -18.67
CA GLN A 46 17.86 8.29 -19.13
C GLN A 46 17.23 7.27 -18.16
N VAL A 47 16.09 6.69 -18.54
CA VAL A 47 15.30 5.79 -17.67
C VAL A 47 15.00 4.44 -18.32
N ASP A 48 15.79 4.00 -19.30
CA ASP A 48 15.53 2.76 -20.08
C ASP A 48 14.09 2.71 -20.63
N TRP A 49 13.60 3.87 -21.12
CA TRP A 49 12.25 3.97 -21.64
C TRP A 49 12.06 3.05 -22.86
N PRO A 50 10.99 2.24 -22.90
CA PRO A 50 10.82 1.26 -23.96
C PRO A 50 10.38 1.89 -25.28
N VAL A 51 10.66 1.17 -26.37
CA VAL A 51 10.02 1.43 -27.67
C VAL A 51 8.70 0.68 -27.73
N PHE A 52 7.59 1.40 -27.90
CA PHE A 52 6.27 0.78 -28.01
C PHE A 52 5.99 0.25 -29.42
N PRO A 53 5.24 -0.86 -29.56
CA PRO A 53 4.71 -1.27 -30.85
C PRO A 53 3.90 -0.13 -31.48
N THR A 54 4.01 0.06 -32.80
CA THR A 54 3.40 1.20 -33.51
C THR A 54 1.90 1.36 -33.23
N ALA A 55 1.17 0.24 -33.16
CA ALA A 55 -0.26 0.26 -32.84
C ALA A 55 -0.56 0.79 -31.44
N LEU A 56 0.27 0.44 -30.45
CA LEU A 56 0.14 0.94 -29.08
C LEU A 56 0.52 2.42 -28.99
N GLN A 57 1.63 2.83 -29.63
CA GLN A 57 2.05 4.24 -29.67
C GLN A 57 0.96 5.13 -30.26
N LYS A 58 0.28 4.69 -31.34
CA LYS A 58 -0.85 5.41 -31.94
C LYS A 58 -2.01 5.59 -30.95
N LYS A 59 -2.34 4.57 -30.17
CA LYS A 59 -3.40 4.66 -29.13
C LYS A 59 -3.02 5.64 -28.03
N ILE A 60 -1.79 5.56 -27.53
CA ILE A 60 -1.25 6.47 -26.50
C ILE A 60 -1.30 7.92 -26.99
N ASN A 61 -0.81 8.20 -28.20
CA ASN A 61 -0.82 9.55 -28.75
C ASN A 61 -2.25 10.10 -28.94
N LYS A 62 -3.19 9.25 -29.38
CA LYS A 62 -4.60 9.63 -29.50
C LYS A 62 -5.22 9.98 -28.15
N ALA A 63 -4.94 9.19 -27.11
CA ALA A 63 -5.46 9.44 -25.77
C ALA A 63 -4.89 10.72 -25.15
N LEU A 64 -3.59 10.96 -25.30
CA LEU A 64 -2.92 12.19 -24.86
C LEU A 64 -3.52 13.44 -25.55
N ALA A 65 -3.73 13.38 -26.87
CA ALA A 65 -4.37 14.47 -27.60
C ALA A 65 -5.82 14.73 -27.14
N GLY A 66 -6.54 13.69 -26.72
CA GLY A 66 -7.90 13.81 -26.17
C GLY A 66 -7.94 14.50 -24.81
N GLN A 67 -6.98 14.23 -23.91
CA GLN A 67 -6.89 14.93 -22.63
C GLN A 67 -6.65 16.44 -22.80
N ALA A 68 -5.86 16.84 -23.79
CA ALA A 68 -5.65 18.24 -24.14
C ALA A 68 -6.94 18.97 -24.56
N GLN A 69 -7.94 18.24 -25.06
CA GLN A 69 -9.20 18.82 -25.56
C GLN A 69 -10.29 18.90 -24.48
N GLN A 70 -10.28 18.04 -23.45
CA GLN A 70 -11.37 17.93 -22.48
C GLN A 70 -11.37 19.02 -21.39
N ASN A 71 -10.22 19.64 -21.10
CA ASN A 71 -10.10 20.45 -19.88
C ASN A 71 -10.48 21.93 -20.00
N GLY A 72 -10.76 22.46 -21.20
CA GLY A 72 -11.16 23.88 -21.38
C GLY A 72 -10.14 24.93 -20.87
N GLN A 73 -9.05 24.49 -20.26
CA GLN A 73 -7.89 25.23 -19.77
C GLN A 73 -6.80 25.20 -20.84
N SER A 74 -5.97 26.23 -20.91
CA SER A 74 -4.89 26.35 -21.90
C SER A 74 -3.83 25.24 -21.78
N THR A 75 -3.73 24.54 -20.64
CA THR A 75 -2.91 23.33 -20.44
C THR A 75 -3.56 22.39 -19.41
N PRO A 76 -3.77 21.09 -19.71
CA PRO A 76 -4.19 20.09 -18.73
C PRO A 76 -3.20 19.94 -17.57
N ASP A 77 -3.69 19.68 -16.36
CA ASP A 77 -2.84 19.20 -15.26
C ASP A 77 -2.53 17.70 -15.48
N TYR A 78 -1.32 17.43 -15.96
CA TYR A 78 -0.82 16.07 -16.20
C TYR A 78 -0.29 15.38 -14.94
N GLN A 79 -0.34 16.03 -13.77
CA GLN A 79 0.11 15.50 -12.48
C GLN A 79 1.53 14.89 -12.53
N THR A 80 2.44 15.54 -13.26
CA THR A 80 3.84 15.12 -13.37
C THR A 80 4.74 16.34 -13.39
N ARG A 81 5.94 16.20 -12.82
CA ARG A 81 7.00 17.21 -13.00
C ARG A 81 7.72 17.09 -14.35
N TRP A 82 7.49 16.03 -15.12
CA TRP A 82 8.23 15.75 -16.36
C TRP A 82 7.56 16.37 -17.59
N LEU A 83 7.54 17.69 -17.66
CA LEU A 83 7.00 18.46 -18.79
C LEU A 83 8.13 19.01 -19.68
N ASN A 84 7.88 19.08 -20.99
CA ASN A 84 8.78 19.73 -21.95
C ASN A 84 8.53 21.26 -22.00
N ALA A 85 9.25 21.96 -22.87
CA ALA A 85 9.11 23.41 -23.04
C ALA A 85 7.70 23.86 -23.48
N ASP A 86 6.94 22.98 -24.13
CA ASP A 86 5.58 23.22 -24.60
C ASP A 86 4.51 22.85 -23.55
N GLY A 87 4.93 22.47 -22.34
CA GLY A 87 4.03 22.02 -21.27
C GLY A 87 3.44 20.62 -21.49
N LEU A 88 4.00 19.83 -22.43
CA LEU A 88 3.55 18.47 -22.72
C LEU A 88 4.38 17.45 -21.92
N PRO A 89 3.77 16.33 -21.50
CA PRO A 89 4.47 15.31 -20.73
C PRO A 89 5.54 14.61 -21.59
N ILE A 90 6.76 14.53 -21.03
CA ILE A 90 7.91 13.84 -21.65
C ILE A 90 7.70 12.33 -21.69
N PHE A 91 7.00 11.81 -20.68
CA PHE A 91 6.67 10.40 -20.53
C PHE A 91 5.17 10.20 -20.63
N THR A 92 4.74 9.18 -21.36
CA THR A 92 3.34 8.73 -21.37
C THR A 92 3.32 7.22 -21.57
N ASN A 93 2.95 6.48 -20.52
CA ASN A 93 2.86 5.02 -20.54
C ASN A 93 1.43 4.54 -20.84
N ARG A 94 1.19 3.22 -20.72
CA ARG A 94 -0.10 2.58 -21.07
C ARG A 94 -1.27 3.03 -20.21
N LEU A 95 -1.02 3.55 -19.01
CA LEU A 95 -2.08 3.93 -18.09
C LEU A 95 -2.92 5.10 -18.60
N ILE A 96 -2.45 5.86 -19.59
CA ILE A 96 -3.25 6.87 -20.30
C ILE A 96 -4.52 6.29 -20.96
N LEU A 97 -4.57 4.96 -21.15
CA LEU A 97 -5.69 4.23 -21.72
C LEU A 97 -6.64 3.65 -20.65
N SER A 98 -6.41 3.96 -19.38
CA SER A 98 -7.20 3.46 -18.24
C SER A 98 -8.41 4.34 -17.97
N ASP A 99 -9.49 3.73 -17.48
CA ASP A 99 -10.68 4.45 -16.98
C ASP A 99 -10.56 4.83 -15.49
N SER A 100 -9.58 4.27 -14.76
CA SER A 100 -9.30 4.64 -13.36
C SER A 100 -8.65 6.03 -13.29
N PRO A 101 -9.25 7.01 -12.58
CA PRO A 101 -8.59 8.27 -12.29
C PRO A 101 -7.24 8.06 -11.62
N TYR A 102 -7.16 7.19 -10.60
CA TYR A 102 -5.92 6.88 -9.89
C TYR A 102 -4.81 6.34 -10.79
N LEU A 103 -5.14 5.51 -11.78
CA LEU A 103 -4.13 5.03 -12.73
C LEU A 103 -3.70 6.12 -13.71
N LEU A 104 -4.60 7.01 -14.11
CA LEU A 104 -4.29 8.14 -14.99
C LEU A 104 -3.30 9.11 -14.33
N GLU A 105 -3.35 9.30 -13.00
CA GLU A 105 -2.37 10.10 -12.23
C GLU A 105 -0.93 9.60 -12.42
N HIS A 106 -0.74 8.33 -12.80
CA HIS A 106 0.57 7.72 -13.03
C HIS A 106 0.91 7.53 -14.51
N ALA A 107 0.07 8.01 -15.43
CA ALA A 107 0.27 7.87 -16.88
C ALA A 107 1.54 8.58 -17.37
N HIS A 108 1.97 9.63 -16.66
CA HIS A 108 3.09 10.48 -17.06
C HIS A 108 4.34 10.32 -16.18
N ASN A 109 4.40 9.24 -15.41
CA ASN A 109 5.61 8.87 -14.68
C ASN A 109 6.71 8.38 -15.64
N PRO A 110 7.99 8.54 -15.27
CA PRO A 110 9.13 7.98 -16.01
C PRO A 110 9.19 6.43 -15.97
N ILE A 111 8.30 5.79 -15.21
CA ILE A 111 8.12 4.34 -15.19
C ILE A 111 7.14 3.92 -16.30
N ASN A 112 7.50 2.91 -17.06
CA ASN A 112 6.63 2.27 -18.03
C ASN A 112 5.63 1.33 -17.34
N TRP A 113 4.62 1.93 -16.72
CA TRP A 113 3.56 1.19 -16.04
C TRP A 113 2.67 0.41 -17.01
N TYR A 114 2.26 -0.77 -16.55
CA TYR A 114 1.12 -1.54 -17.06
C TYR A 114 -0.03 -1.46 -16.06
N ALA A 115 -1.26 -1.52 -16.55
CA ALA A 115 -2.39 -1.92 -15.70
C ALA A 115 -2.30 -3.43 -15.43
N TYR A 116 -2.76 -3.89 -14.28
CA TYR A 116 -2.78 -5.33 -13.99
C TYR A 116 -3.75 -6.05 -14.93
N GLY A 117 -3.25 -7.07 -15.62
CA GLY A 117 -4.03 -7.87 -16.55
C GLY A 117 -3.17 -8.79 -17.42
N PRO A 118 -3.79 -9.47 -18.40
CA PRO A 118 -3.11 -10.44 -19.27
C PRO A 118 -1.89 -9.86 -20.00
N GLU A 119 -1.94 -8.59 -20.42
CA GLU A 119 -0.81 -7.93 -21.12
C GLU A 119 0.45 -7.90 -20.24
N ALA A 120 0.32 -7.46 -18.98
CA ALA A 120 1.43 -7.38 -18.04
C ALA A 120 2.03 -8.77 -17.74
N LEU A 121 1.17 -9.77 -17.50
CA LEU A 121 1.61 -11.14 -17.22
C LEU A 121 2.28 -11.78 -18.43
N ALA A 122 1.75 -11.55 -19.63
CA ALA A 122 2.35 -12.03 -20.88
C ALA A 122 3.72 -11.36 -21.13
N ALA A 123 3.83 -10.05 -20.91
CA ALA A 123 5.09 -9.33 -21.02
C ALA A 123 6.14 -9.84 -20.03
N ALA A 124 5.74 -10.12 -18.78
CA ALA A 124 6.65 -10.66 -17.75
C ALA A 124 7.17 -12.04 -18.12
N LYS A 125 6.31 -12.91 -18.66
CA LYS A 125 6.69 -14.23 -19.15
C LYS A 125 7.63 -14.15 -20.35
N ALA A 126 7.27 -13.34 -21.35
CA ALA A 126 8.05 -13.20 -22.59
C ALA A 126 9.44 -12.59 -22.35
N GLN A 127 9.53 -11.59 -21.47
CA GLN A 127 10.80 -10.94 -21.14
C GLN A 127 11.56 -11.63 -20.01
N ASN A 128 10.98 -12.69 -19.44
CA ASN A 128 11.59 -13.43 -18.33
C ASN A 128 11.92 -12.56 -17.09
N LYS A 129 11.10 -11.54 -16.84
CA LYS A 129 11.27 -10.54 -15.77
C LYS A 129 10.24 -10.75 -14.64
N PRO A 130 10.60 -10.50 -13.37
CA PRO A 130 9.63 -10.49 -12.29
C PRO A 130 8.68 -9.29 -12.44
N LEU A 131 7.50 -9.40 -11.84
CA LEU A 131 6.55 -8.30 -11.72
C LEU A 131 6.90 -7.47 -10.48
N PHE A 132 6.84 -6.14 -10.64
CA PHE A 132 6.69 -5.22 -9.52
C PHE A 132 5.26 -4.67 -9.56
N ILE A 133 4.43 -5.01 -8.59
CA ILE A 133 3.02 -4.63 -8.53
C ILE A 133 2.84 -3.61 -7.40
N SER A 134 2.48 -2.38 -7.76
CA SER A 134 2.17 -1.30 -6.82
C SER A 134 0.66 -1.08 -6.74
N ILE A 135 0.08 -1.41 -5.58
CA ILE A 135 -1.36 -1.27 -5.31
C ILE A 135 -1.62 -0.04 -4.47
N GLY A 136 -2.61 0.78 -4.87
CA GLY A 136 -3.04 1.97 -4.14
C GLY A 136 -4.43 2.43 -4.58
N TYR A 137 -4.81 3.66 -4.19
CA TYR A 137 -6.09 4.31 -4.50
C TYR A 137 -5.98 5.84 -4.40
N ALA A 138 -6.93 6.56 -4.97
CA ALA A 138 -6.88 8.01 -5.14
C ALA A 138 -6.79 8.81 -3.82
N SER A 139 -7.40 8.34 -2.72
CA SER A 139 -7.36 9.03 -1.42
C SER A 139 -6.27 8.50 -0.47
N CYS A 140 -5.29 7.74 -0.98
CA CYS A 140 -4.20 7.20 -0.20
C CYS A 140 -3.04 8.19 -0.06
N HIS A 141 -2.90 8.81 1.12
CA HIS A 141 -1.81 9.76 1.38
C HIS A 141 -0.41 9.19 1.07
N TRP A 142 -0.08 8.03 1.65
CA TRP A 142 1.24 7.41 1.46
C TRP A 142 1.50 6.94 0.02
N CYS A 143 0.45 6.69 -0.76
CA CYS A 143 0.58 6.36 -2.18
C CYS A 143 1.06 7.58 -2.98
N HIS A 144 0.52 8.76 -2.66
CA HIS A 144 0.94 10.04 -3.25
C HIS A 144 2.36 10.43 -2.86
N VAL A 145 2.70 10.24 -1.57
CA VAL A 145 4.08 10.46 -1.08
C VAL A 145 5.06 9.56 -1.82
N MET A 146 4.79 8.26 -1.91
CA MET A 146 5.65 7.31 -2.64
C MET A 146 5.73 7.65 -4.14
N ALA A 147 4.64 8.12 -4.74
CA ALA A 147 4.62 8.49 -6.15
C ALA A 147 5.58 9.65 -6.43
N ARG A 148 5.48 10.72 -5.64
CA ARG A 148 6.31 11.93 -5.76
C ARG A 148 7.79 11.65 -5.47
N GLU A 149 8.07 10.93 -4.40
CA GLU A 149 9.44 10.69 -3.95
C GLU A 149 10.14 9.61 -4.80
N SER A 150 9.45 8.50 -5.07
CA SER A 150 10.07 7.32 -5.68
C SER A 150 9.65 7.11 -7.13
N PHE A 151 8.36 7.17 -7.46
CA PHE A 151 7.90 6.82 -8.81
C PHE A 151 8.18 7.88 -9.88
N GLU A 152 8.48 9.11 -9.46
CA GLU A 152 9.02 10.15 -10.33
C GLU A 152 10.55 10.21 -10.35
N SER A 153 11.26 9.42 -9.53
CA SER A 153 12.74 9.40 -9.52
C SER A 153 13.26 8.71 -10.78
N PRO A 154 14.17 9.36 -11.56
CA PRO A 154 14.81 8.71 -12.70
C PRO A 154 15.64 7.47 -12.33
N ALA A 155 16.23 7.44 -11.14
CA ALA A 155 17.02 6.29 -10.69
C ALA A 155 16.13 5.08 -10.45
N VAL A 156 15.02 5.26 -9.74
CA VAL A 156 13.99 4.23 -9.52
C VAL A 156 13.36 3.79 -10.84
N ALA A 157 13.03 4.75 -11.72
CA ALA A 157 12.41 4.46 -13.01
C ALA A 157 13.32 3.62 -13.92
N ARG A 158 14.62 3.93 -13.94
CA ARG A 158 15.63 3.15 -14.67
C ARG A 158 15.65 1.70 -14.20
N GLU A 159 15.74 1.47 -12.89
CA GLU A 159 15.75 0.12 -12.33
C GLU A 159 14.46 -0.64 -12.63
N LEU A 160 13.30 -0.01 -12.44
CA LEU A 160 12.01 -0.62 -12.73
C LEU A 160 11.84 -0.97 -14.21
N ASN A 161 12.13 -0.04 -15.13
CA ASN A 161 11.96 -0.26 -16.56
C ASN A 161 12.92 -1.34 -17.09
N ARG A 162 14.16 -1.34 -16.61
CA ARG A 162 15.18 -2.29 -17.02
C ARG A 162 14.89 -3.70 -16.49
N ASN A 163 14.55 -3.82 -15.21
CA ASN A 163 14.64 -5.09 -14.49
C ASN A 163 13.31 -5.75 -14.18
N PHE A 164 12.19 -5.02 -14.31
CA PHE A 164 10.86 -5.49 -13.90
C PHE A 164 9.82 -5.24 -14.99
N ILE A 165 8.69 -5.93 -14.89
CA ILE A 165 7.43 -5.43 -15.46
C ILE A 165 6.68 -4.71 -14.34
N ALA A 166 6.71 -3.38 -14.39
CA ALA A 166 6.06 -2.52 -13.41
C ALA A 166 4.55 -2.45 -13.69
N VAL A 167 3.74 -2.79 -12.70
CA VAL A 167 2.29 -2.87 -12.77
C VAL A 167 1.67 -1.99 -11.69
N LYS A 168 0.70 -1.18 -12.09
CA LYS A 168 -0.09 -0.35 -11.18
C LYS A 168 -1.50 -0.94 -11.04
N VAL A 169 -1.99 -0.99 -9.81
CA VAL A 169 -3.34 -1.48 -9.48
C VAL A 169 -4.09 -0.41 -8.69
N ASP A 170 -5.30 -0.11 -9.14
CA ASP A 170 -6.30 0.61 -8.36
C ASP A 170 -7.15 -0.40 -7.58
N ARG A 171 -7.05 -0.37 -6.25
CA ARG A 171 -7.87 -1.26 -5.39
C ARG A 171 -9.36 -0.95 -5.47
N GLN A 172 -9.75 0.27 -5.82
CA GLN A 172 -11.16 0.66 -5.93
C GLN A 172 -11.81 -0.03 -7.13
N GLN A 173 -11.04 -0.27 -8.20
CA GLN A 173 -11.49 -1.06 -9.35
C GLN A 173 -11.26 -2.56 -9.19
N GLN A 174 -10.21 -2.98 -8.46
CA GLN A 174 -9.87 -4.40 -8.28
C GLN A 174 -9.77 -4.82 -6.80
N PRO A 175 -10.85 -4.70 -6.00
CA PRO A 175 -10.78 -4.95 -4.55
C PRO A 175 -10.50 -6.41 -4.20
N ALA A 176 -10.97 -7.36 -5.02
CA ALA A 176 -10.69 -8.78 -4.81
C ALA A 176 -9.21 -9.13 -5.06
N LEU A 177 -8.56 -8.44 -6.01
CA LEU A 177 -7.13 -8.61 -6.27
C LEU A 177 -6.31 -7.99 -5.13
N ASP A 178 -6.66 -6.78 -4.74
CA ASP A 178 -6.09 -6.07 -3.59
C ASP A 178 -6.14 -6.94 -2.33
N HIS A 179 -7.31 -7.48 -1.97
CA HIS A 179 -7.47 -8.34 -0.80
C HIS A 179 -6.52 -9.55 -0.82
N ARG A 180 -6.37 -10.23 -1.96
CA ARG A 180 -5.43 -11.37 -2.07
C ARG A 180 -3.99 -10.93 -1.82
N TYR A 181 -3.56 -9.82 -2.40
CA TYR A 181 -2.21 -9.32 -2.17
C TYR A 181 -2.02 -8.79 -0.74
N GLN A 182 -3.04 -8.23 -0.10
CA GLN A 182 -2.96 -7.80 1.29
C GLN A 182 -2.77 -8.96 2.27
N ILE A 183 -3.30 -10.15 1.97
CA ILE A 183 -2.95 -11.37 2.71
C ILE A 183 -1.45 -11.66 2.59
N ALA A 184 -0.88 -11.56 1.39
CA ALA A 184 0.55 -11.76 1.18
C ALA A 184 1.39 -10.72 1.95
N VAL A 185 1.00 -9.45 1.90
CA VAL A 185 1.63 -8.34 2.62
C VAL A 185 1.60 -8.60 4.12
N ALA A 186 0.45 -8.98 4.69
CA ALA A 186 0.32 -9.32 6.10
C ALA A 186 1.20 -10.51 6.51
N LEU A 187 1.24 -11.58 5.70
CA LEU A 187 2.03 -12.77 5.97
C LEU A 187 3.55 -12.48 5.97
N VAL A 188 4.01 -11.62 5.07
CA VAL A 188 5.43 -11.26 4.94
C VAL A 188 5.84 -10.23 5.99
N ASN A 189 4.99 -9.24 6.29
CA ASN A 189 5.31 -8.12 7.16
C ASN A 189 4.77 -8.29 8.59
N GLN A 190 4.82 -9.52 9.13
CA GLN A 190 4.51 -9.81 10.53
C GLN A 190 3.12 -9.31 10.98
N GLY A 191 2.13 -9.44 10.10
CA GLY A 191 0.75 -9.01 10.32
C GLY A 191 0.45 -7.57 9.88
N GLN A 192 1.47 -6.78 9.53
CA GLN A 192 1.26 -5.44 9.00
C GLN A 192 0.79 -5.48 7.56
N SER A 193 -0.23 -4.68 7.24
CA SER A 193 -0.80 -4.56 5.90
C SER A 193 -1.34 -3.14 5.72
N GLY A 194 -1.31 -2.64 4.48
CA GLY A 194 -1.68 -1.26 4.17
C GLY A 194 -1.31 -0.88 2.74
N TRP A 195 -1.42 0.40 2.43
CA TRP A 195 -1.08 0.95 1.11
C TRP A 195 -0.11 2.13 1.27
N PRO A 196 0.80 2.36 0.31
CA PRO A 196 1.00 1.61 -0.93
C PRO A 196 1.57 0.22 -0.65
N ALA A 197 1.02 -0.79 -1.32
CA ALA A 197 1.55 -2.15 -1.24
C ALA A 197 2.50 -2.38 -2.43
N SER A 198 3.75 -2.67 -2.12
CA SER A 198 4.81 -3.00 -3.08
C SER A 198 5.00 -4.51 -3.10
N VAL A 199 4.50 -5.17 -4.14
CA VAL A 199 4.51 -6.63 -4.27
C VAL A 199 5.44 -7.06 -5.39
N PHE A 200 6.41 -7.92 -5.07
CA PHE A 200 7.27 -8.55 -6.04
C PHE A 200 6.77 -9.97 -6.31
N ALA A 201 6.50 -10.27 -7.58
CA ALA A 201 5.82 -11.50 -7.99
C ALA A 201 6.50 -12.18 -9.18
N LEU A 202 6.30 -13.49 -9.27
CA LEU A 202 6.67 -14.27 -10.45
C LEU A 202 5.90 -13.79 -11.68
N PRO A 203 6.35 -14.11 -12.91
CA PRO A 203 5.63 -13.78 -14.15
C PRO A 203 4.18 -14.26 -14.24
N ASP A 204 3.75 -15.19 -13.38
CA ASP A 204 2.38 -15.68 -13.28
C ASP A 204 1.53 -14.96 -12.22
N GLY A 205 2.10 -13.94 -11.54
CA GLY A 205 1.42 -13.14 -10.54
C GLY A 205 1.55 -13.64 -9.10
N ARG A 206 2.16 -14.80 -8.85
CA ARG A 206 2.36 -15.31 -7.48
C ARG A 206 3.41 -14.47 -6.73
N PRO A 207 3.08 -13.87 -5.57
CA PRO A 207 4.01 -13.04 -4.82
C PRO A 207 5.11 -13.90 -4.18
N PHE A 208 6.31 -13.34 -4.05
CA PHE A 208 7.41 -13.95 -3.30
C PHE A 208 8.01 -13.00 -2.26
N PHE A 209 7.82 -11.68 -2.41
CA PHE A 209 8.29 -10.68 -1.47
C PHE A 209 7.37 -9.46 -1.50
N THR A 210 7.22 -8.76 -0.39
CA THR A 210 6.38 -7.56 -0.29
C THR A 210 7.00 -6.54 0.65
N GLN A 211 6.69 -5.27 0.42
CA GLN A 211 6.99 -4.14 1.31
C GLN A 211 5.81 -3.16 1.31
N LEU A 212 5.78 -2.26 2.30
CA LEU A 212 4.87 -1.11 2.32
C LEU A 212 5.57 0.12 1.71
N TYR A 213 5.21 1.32 2.17
CA TYR A 213 5.94 2.54 1.82
C TYR A 213 7.42 2.42 2.19
N GLN A 214 8.28 2.83 1.25
CA GLN A 214 9.70 3.03 1.47
C GLN A 214 10.09 4.35 0.78
N PRO A 215 10.91 5.21 1.43
CA PRO A 215 11.47 6.38 0.77
C PRO A 215 12.45 5.96 -0.33
N GLU A 216 12.73 6.86 -1.27
CA GLU A 216 13.47 6.56 -2.51
C GLU A 216 14.78 5.78 -2.29
N PRO A 217 15.71 6.17 -1.37
CA PRO A 217 16.97 5.46 -1.22
C PRO A 217 16.80 4.00 -0.79
N SER A 218 15.88 3.76 0.16
CA SER A 218 15.56 2.42 0.66
C SER A 218 14.82 1.59 -0.39
N PHE A 219 13.95 2.24 -1.17
CA PHE A 219 13.24 1.58 -2.24
C PHE A 219 14.20 1.16 -3.37
N LEU A 220 15.14 2.03 -3.77
CA LEU A 220 16.15 1.72 -4.77
C LEU A 220 17.06 0.56 -4.33
N ALA A 221 17.50 0.55 -3.07
CA ALA A 221 18.26 -0.57 -2.50
C ALA A 221 17.45 -1.89 -2.54
N THR A 222 16.15 -1.81 -2.26
CA THR A 222 15.23 -2.96 -2.34
C THR A 222 15.11 -3.49 -3.76
N LEU A 223 14.93 -2.62 -4.77
CA LEU A 223 14.87 -3.00 -6.18
C LEU A 223 16.14 -3.72 -6.63
N ASN A 224 17.30 -3.16 -6.30
CA ASN A 224 18.60 -3.76 -6.64
C ASN A 224 18.77 -5.14 -6.01
N ASN A 225 18.43 -5.29 -4.74
CA ASN A 225 18.52 -6.57 -4.05
C ASN A 225 17.55 -7.62 -4.62
N VAL A 226 16.29 -7.25 -4.86
CA VAL A 226 15.31 -8.17 -5.47
C VAL A 226 15.76 -8.61 -6.86
N HIS A 227 16.28 -7.69 -7.68
CA HIS A 227 16.82 -8.03 -8.99
C HIS A 227 18.03 -8.98 -8.88
N HIS A 228 18.96 -8.71 -7.97
CA HIS A 228 20.11 -9.58 -7.74
C HIS A 228 19.68 -11.00 -7.34
N VAL A 229 18.74 -11.13 -6.39
CA VAL A 229 18.20 -12.42 -5.95
C VAL A 229 17.45 -13.12 -7.09
N TRP A 230 16.70 -12.39 -7.92
CA TRP A 230 16.04 -12.94 -9.10
C TRP A 230 17.02 -13.56 -10.09
N GLN A 231 18.17 -12.91 -10.34
CA GLN A 231 19.19 -13.40 -11.27
C GLN A 231 20.01 -14.56 -10.71
N THR A 232 20.36 -14.51 -9.43
CA THR A 232 21.33 -15.44 -8.83
C THR A 232 20.68 -16.64 -8.12
N LYS A 233 19.44 -16.50 -7.64
CA LYS A 233 18.78 -17.46 -6.75
C LYS A 233 17.35 -17.78 -7.17
N ARG A 234 17.12 -17.84 -8.49
CA ARG A 234 15.78 -18.03 -9.06
C ARG A 234 15.00 -19.26 -8.56
N PRO A 235 15.63 -20.43 -8.31
CA PRO A 235 14.92 -21.56 -7.70
C PRO A 235 14.41 -21.26 -6.29
N GLU A 236 15.18 -20.51 -5.48
CA GLU A 236 14.76 -20.08 -4.14
C GLU A 236 13.55 -19.14 -4.22
N VAL A 237 13.59 -18.14 -5.12
CA VAL A 237 12.46 -17.22 -5.35
C VAL A 237 11.18 -17.98 -5.73
N THR A 238 11.31 -18.99 -6.60
CA THR A 238 10.16 -19.80 -7.03
C THR A 238 9.60 -20.63 -5.88
N ASN A 239 10.47 -21.17 -5.03
CA ASN A 239 10.09 -21.92 -3.83
C ASN A 239 9.40 -21.02 -2.79
N ASP A 240 9.89 -19.80 -2.60
CA ASP A 240 9.28 -18.83 -1.69
C ASP A 240 7.90 -18.40 -2.19
N ALA A 241 7.74 -18.19 -3.50
CA ALA A 241 6.43 -17.94 -4.11
C ALA A 241 5.44 -19.09 -3.88
N LEU A 242 5.90 -20.34 -4.03
CA LEU A 242 5.09 -21.54 -3.80
C LEU A 242 4.60 -21.62 -2.34
N LYS A 243 5.51 -21.44 -1.38
CA LYS A 243 5.20 -21.47 0.06
C LYS A 243 4.25 -20.33 0.44
N LEU A 244 4.51 -19.11 -0.01
CA LEU A 244 3.66 -17.96 0.28
C LEU A 244 2.26 -18.16 -0.31
N THR A 245 2.15 -18.65 -1.55
CA THR A 245 0.87 -18.99 -2.18
C THR A 245 0.10 -20.04 -1.38
N ALA A 246 0.76 -21.05 -0.82
CA ALA A 246 0.13 -22.06 0.01
C ALA A 246 -0.43 -21.48 1.32
N LEU A 247 0.34 -20.60 1.98
CA LEU A 247 -0.12 -19.90 3.20
C LEU A 247 -1.30 -18.96 2.90
N MET A 248 -1.25 -18.22 1.80
CA MET A 248 -2.37 -17.37 1.35
C MET A 248 -3.64 -18.19 1.14
N ARG A 249 -3.52 -19.38 0.52
CA ARG A 249 -4.66 -20.29 0.33
C ARG A 249 -5.24 -20.74 1.66
N GLN A 250 -4.41 -21.09 2.65
CA GLN A 250 -4.88 -21.46 3.97
C GLN A 250 -5.68 -20.34 4.65
N VAL A 251 -5.24 -19.08 4.52
CA VAL A 251 -5.98 -17.93 5.05
C VAL A 251 -7.33 -17.76 4.34
N LEU A 252 -7.35 -17.83 3.01
CA LEU A 252 -8.57 -17.73 2.22
C LEU A 252 -9.56 -18.87 2.53
N ASP A 253 -9.08 -20.10 2.66
CA ASP A 253 -9.90 -21.26 3.02
C ASP A 253 -10.48 -21.13 4.44
N GLN A 254 -9.72 -20.54 5.37
CA GLN A 254 -10.22 -20.23 6.72
C GLN A 254 -11.29 -19.14 6.69
N GLN A 255 -11.11 -18.08 5.89
CA GLN A 255 -12.10 -17.02 5.73
C GLN A 255 -13.39 -17.51 5.05
N ALA A 256 -13.29 -18.50 4.15
CA ALA A 256 -14.44 -19.08 3.48
C ALA A 256 -15.26 -20.01 4.38
N LYS A 257 -14.71 -20.49 5.49
CA LYS A 257 -15.46 -21.32 6.44
C LYS A 257 -16.40 -20.44 7.25
N ALA A 258 -17.70 -20.74 7.17
CA ALA A 258 -18.69 -20.15 8.05
C ALA A 258 -18.37 -20.51 9.50
N ALA A 259 -18.00 -19.51 10.30
CA ALA A 259 -17.86 -19.66 11.74
C ALA A 259 -19.19 -19.28 12.39
N LYS A 260 -19.65 -20.09 13.35
CA LYS A 260 -20.75 -19.67 14.22
C LYS A 260 -20.21 -18.52 15.09
N LEU A 261 -20.82 -17.35 14.96
CA LEU A 261 -20.56 -16.24 15.88
C LEU A 261 -21.35 -16.52 17.15
N ASP A 262 -20.64 -16.76 18.25
CA ASP A 262 -21.23 -16.86 19.59
C ASP A 262 -20.66 -15.77 20.50
N ASP A 263 -21.26 -15.62 21.69
CA ASP A 263 -20.89 -14.56 22.63
C ASP A 263 -19.42 -14.64 23.08
N SER A 264 -18.81 -15.83 23.02
CA SER A 264 -17.38 -16.00 23.34
C SER A 264 -16.48 -15.30 22.32
N VAL A 265 -16.89 -15.27 21.04
CA VAL A 265 -16.17 -14.54 19.98
C VAL A 265 -16.25 -13.03 20.21
N LEU A 266 -17.41 -12.53 20.63
CA LEU A 266 -17.59 -11.12 20.97
C LEU A 266 -16.70 -10.71 22.14
N ALA A 267 -16.78 -11.44 23.25
CA ALA A 267 -15.97 -11.17 24.44
C ALA A 267 -14.46 -11.23 24.14
N LYS A 268 -14.02 -12.23 23.37
CA LYS A 268 -12.62 -12.35 22.95
C LYS A 268 -12.17 -11.18 22.06
N THR A 269 -13.03 -10.74 21.14
CA THR A 269 -12.74 -9.59 20.27
C THR A 269 -12.58 -8.33 21.10
N VAL A 270 -13.51 -8.05 22.01
CA VAL A 270 -13.43 -6.89 22.92
C VAL A 270 -12.14 -6.93 23.72
N ASN A 271 -11.83 -8.05 24.41
CA ASN A 271 -10.62 -8.20 25.20
C ASN A 271 -9.33 -7.99 24.37
N THR A 272 -9.33 -8.47 23.13
CA THR A 272 -8.19 -8.33 22.21
C THR A 272 -8.01 -6.89 21.76
N LEU A 273 -9.10 -6.16 21.55
CA LEU A 273 -9.09 -4.75 21.14
C LEU A 273 -8.75 -3.82 22.32
N THR A 274 -9.31 -4.06 23.51
CA THR A 274 -8.99 -3.32 24.73
C THR A 274 -7.51 -3.46 25.08
N ALA A 275 -6.93 -4.65 24.93
CA ALA A 275 -5.51 -4.87 25.17
C ALA A 275 -4.58 -4.11 24.18
N GLN A 276 -5.12 -3.61 23.06
CA GLN A 276 -4.37 -2.81 22.09
C GLN A 276 -4.56 -1.31 22.30
N PHE A 277 -5.42 -0.84 23.22
CA PHE A 277 -5.60 0.60 23.40
C PHE A 277 -4.34 1.26 23.94
N ASP A 278 -4.04 2.44 23.39
CA ASP A 278 -3.08 3.35 23.99
C ASP A 278 -3.81 4.25 24.99
N PRO A 279 -3.55 4.11 26.31
CA PRO A 279 -4.24 4.87 27.35
C PRO A 279 -3.83 6.35 27.40
N PHE A 280 -2.76 6.74 26.71
CA PHE A 280 -2.23 8.12 26.71
C PHE A 280 -2.70 8.93 25.50
N GLN A 281 -2.68 8.32 24.31
CA GLN A 281 -2.98 9.02 23.05
C GLN A 281 -4.31 8.58 22.41
N GLY A 282 -4.97 7.55 22.96
CA GLY A 282 -6.13 6.90 22.34
C GLY A 282 -5.77 6.11 21.09
N GLY A 283 -6.75 5.42 20.51
CA GLY A 283 -6.59 4.53 19.36
C GLY A 283 -5.90 3.21 19.71
N PHE A 284 -5.57 2.41 18.69
CA PHE A 284 -5.06 1.05 18.85
C PHE A 284 -3.60 0.91 18.38
N GLY A 285 -2.78 0.24 19.20
CA GLY A 285 -1.39 -0.07 18.93
C GLY A 285 -0.44 1.11 19.16
N ASP A 286 0.83 0.87 18.85
CA ASP A 286 1.91 1.85 18.99
C ASP A 286 2.14 2.63 17.68
N GLY A 287 2.65 3.86 17.77
CA GLY A 287 3.05 4.67 16.62
C GLY A 287 1.93 5.52 15.99
N ALA A 288 2.03 5.79 14.68
CA ALA A 288 1.04 6.59 13.96
C ALA A 288 -0.27 5.81 13.78
N LYS A 289 -1.39 6.40 14.26
CA LYS A 289 -2.69 5.72 14.31
C LYS A 289 -3.65 6.27 13.25
N PHE A 290 -4.35 5.35 12.61
CA PHE A 290 -5.45 5.66 11.69
C PHE A 290 -6.82 5.43 12.37
N PRO A 291 -7.87 6.19 12.00
CA PRO A 291 -9.23 5.95 12.46
C PRO A 291 -9.74 4.57 12.03
N GLN A 292 -9.72 3.61 12.95
CA GLN A 292 -10.22 2.26 12.69
C GLN A 292 -11.73 2.22 12.93
N ALA A 293 -12.49 2.92 12.08
CA ALA A 293 -13.92 3.19 12.25
C ALA A 293 -14.73 1.91 12.55
N THR A 294 -14.45 0.79 11.88
CA THR A 294 -15.14 -0.48 12.12
C THR A 294 -14.89 -1.03 13.52
N ARG A 295 -13.67 -0.92 14.06
CA ARG A 295 -13.36 -1.31 15.45
C ARG A 295 -14.05 -0.40 16.44
N LEU A 296 -14.04 0.92 16.19
CA LEU A 296 -14.68 1.90 17.06
C LEU A 296 -16.19 1.72 17.10
N LEU A 297 -16.84 1.58 15.93
CA LEU A 297 -18.27 1.31 15.83
C LEU A 297 -18.65 0.00 16.51
N PHE A 298 -17.85 -1.06 16.33
CA PHE A 298 -18.06 -2.33 17.03
C PHE A 298 -18.01 -2.17 18.55
N LEU A 299 -17.00 -1.47 19.09
CA LEU A 299 -16.87 -1.27 20.53
C LEU A 299 -17.95 -0.34 21.11
N LEU A 300 -18.39 0.66 20.36
CA LEU A 300 -19.51 1.53 20.73
C LEU A 300 -20.83 0.75 20.75
N ASP A 301 -21.12 -0.05 19.73
CA ASP A 301 -22.30 -0.92 19.68
C ASP A 301 -22.28 -1.96 20.80
N TRP A 302 -21.12 -2.57 21.06
CA TRP A 302 -20.94 -3.51 22.16
C TRP A 302 -21.20 -2.85 23.53
N LEU A 303 -20.64 -1.66 23.78
CA LEU A 303 -20.85 -0.91 25.03
C LEU A 303 -22.33 -0.50 25.20
N ALA A 304 -23.00 -0.09 24.12
CA ALA A 304 -24.42 0.28 24.14
C ALA A 304 -25.33 -0.92 24.48
N ARG A 305 -25.02 -2.09 23.93
CA ARG A 305 -25.74 -3.34 24.26
C ARG A 305 -25.48 -3.79 25.69
N ASP A 306 -24.23 -3.72 26.16
CA ASP A 306 -23.88 -4.09 27.54
C ASP A 306 -24.57 -3.17 28.57
N GLN A 307 -24.67 -1.85 28.31
CA GLN A 307 -25.44 -0.95 29.18
C GLN A 307 -26.93 -1.32 29.28
N ALA A 308 -27.53 -1.85 28.20
CA ALA A 308 -28.88 -2.42 28.26
C ALA A 308 -28.92 -3.73 29.08
N HIS A 309 -27.87 -4.55 29.03
CA HIS A 309 -27.71 -5.77 29.82
C HIS A 309 -27.33 -5.54 31.30
N LEU A 310 -26.76 -4.39 31.68
CA LEU A 310 -26.54 -4.00 33.09
C LEU A 310 -27.85 -3.88 33.90
N SER A 311 -29.00 -3.84 33.23
CA SER A 311 -30.32 -3.96 33.85
C SER A 311 -30.69 -5.41 34.23
N HIS A 312 -29.89 -6.40 33.82
CA HIS A 312 -30.09 -7.84 34.05
C HIS A 312 -28.75 -8.57 34.36
N PRO A 313 -28.30 -8.58 35.63
CA PRO A 313 -26.94 -8.96 36.04
C PRO A 313 -26.55 -10.45 35.92
N ASN A 314 -27.41 -11.32 35.36
CA ASN A 314 -27.18 -12.77 35.30
C ASN A 314 -27.08 -13.35 33.87
N ALA A 315 -26.90 -12.51 32.85
CA ALA A 315 -26.65 -12.99 31.50
C ALA A 315 -25.21 -13.52 31.36
N ALA A 316 -25.04 -14.75 30.87
CA ALA A 316 -23.73 -15.29 30.55
C ALA A 316 -23.04 -14.38 29.51
N GLY A 317 -21.86 -13.84 29.85
CA GLY A 317 -21.15 -12.84 29.04
C GLY A 317 -21.24 -11.39 29.57
N SER A 318 -21.90 -11.15 30.70
CA SER A 318 -21.90 -9.84 31.37
C SER A 318 -20.49 -9.41 31.74
N VAL A 319 -20.08 -8.23 31.27
CA VAL A 319 -18.79 -7.64 31.63
C VAL A 319 -18.93 -6.85 32.93
N SER A 320 -17.86 -6.84 33.74
CA SER A 320 -17.87 -6.04 34.97
C SER A 320 -18.09 -4.56 34.63
N THR A 321 -18.86 -3.86 35.47
CA THR A 321 -19.09 -2.41 35.34
C THR A 321 -17.76 -1.62 35.28
N ALA A 322 -16.68 -2.15 35.86
CA ALA A 322 -15.35 -1.57 35.79
C ALA A 322 -14.75 -1.62 34.37
N GLN A 323 -14.86 -2.76 33.68
CA GLN A 323 -14.34 -2.92 32.31
C GLN A 323 -15.15 -2.09 31.30
N ALA A 324 -16.47 -1.98 31.47
CA ALA A 324 -17.30 -1.09 30.64
C ALA A 324 -16.89 0.38 30.78
N LYS A 325 -16.63 0.84 32.02
CA LYS A 325 -16.13 2.21 32.28
C LYS A 325 -14.74 2.47 31.71
N ALA A 326 -13.83 1.49 31.81
CA ALA A 326 -12.50 1.58 31.22
C ALA A 326 -12.59 1.74 29.70
N LEU A 327 -13.33 0.86 29.03
CA LEU A 327 -13.57 0.95 27.58
C LEU A 327 -14.22 2.28 27.18
N GLN A 328 -15.21 2.76 27.94
CA GLN A 328 -15.82 4.07 27.68
C GLN A 328 -14.78 5.20 27.72
N SER A 329 -13.87 5.15 28.70
CA SER A 329 -12.83 6.18 28.87
C SER A 329 -11.83 6.14 27.71
N GLU A 330 -11.41 4.94 27.29
CA GLU A 330 -10.55 4.70 26.14
C GLU A 330 -11.15 5.18 24.82
N LEU A 331 -12.45 4.91 24.60
CA LEU A 331 -13.18 5.38 23.42
C LEU A 331 -13.32 6.90 23.42
N VAL A 332 -13.67 7.52 24.54
CA VAL A 332 -13.78 8.98 24.66
C VAL A 332 -12.45 9.66 24.37
N LEU A 333 -11.34 9.15 24.92
CA LEU A 333 -10.00 9.67 24.64
C LEU A 333 -9.72 9.62 23.13
N THR A 334 -9.98 8.47 22.50
CA THR A 334 -9.75 8.26 21.07
C THR A 334 -10.57 9.21 20.20
N LEU A 335 -11.87 9.32 20.47
CA LEU A 335 -12.78 10.17 19.71
C LEU A 335 -12.45 11.66 19.89
N ASN A 336 -12.05 12.08 21.10
CA ASN A 336 -11.59 13.45 21.35
C ASN A 336 -10.32 13.78 20.56
N HIS A 337 -9.35 12.86 20.49
CA HIS A 337 -8.14 13.05 19.69
C HIS A 337 -8.45 13.06 18.19
N MET A 338 -9.38 12.23 17.70
CA MET A 338 -9.84 12.26 16.31
C MET A 338 -10.50 13.60 15.95
N ALA A 339 -11.40 14.09 16.81
CA ALA A 339 -12.08 15.37 16.61
C ALA A 339 -11.10 16.56 16.60
N ARG A 340 -10.12 16.56 17.51
CA ARG A 340 -9.05 17.59 17.54
C ARG A 340 -8.05 17.46 16.39
N GLY A 341 -7.91 16.27 15.81
CA GLY A 341 -6.97 15.95 14.74
C GLY A 341 -7.40 16.37 13.34
N GLY A 342 -8.52 17.08 13.19
CA GLY A 342 -8.97 17.61 11.90
C GLY A 342 -9.87 16.70 11.08
N LEU A 343 -10.35 15.60 11.66
CA LEU A 343 -11.32 14.70 11.01
C LEU A 343 -12.74 15.23 11.25
N PHE A 344 -13.15 16.19 10.42
CA PHE A 344 -14.50 16.76 10.43
C PHE A 344 -15.34 16.18 9.29
N ASP A 345 -16.61 15.91 9.56
CA ASP A 345 -17.59 15.65 8.50
C ASP A 345 -17.92 16.97 7.80
N GLN A 346 -17.37 17.13 6.59
CA GLN A 346 -17.56 18.31 5.75
C GLN A 346 -18.98 18.41 5.15
N ILE A 347 -19.78 17.32 5.21
CA ILE A 347 -21.12 17.27 4.63
C ILE A 347 -22.20 17.49 5.70
N GLY A 348 -21.97 17.01 6.93
CA GLY A 348 -22.88 17.15 8.06
C GLY A 348 -22.70 18.40 8.93
N GLY A 349 -21.69 19.22 8.67
CA GLY A 349 -21.42 20.46 9.41
C GLY A 349 -20.77 20.25 10.79
N GLY A 350 -19.87 19.27 10.89
CA GLY A 350 -19.03 19.10 12.09
C GLY A 350 -18.09 20.27 12.33
#